data_AF-A0A0G1N0Y5-F1
#
_entry.id   AF-A0A0G1N0Y5-F1
#
_cell.length_a   1.000
_cell.length_b   1.000
_cell.length_c   1.000
_cell.angle_alpha   90.00
_cell.angle_beta   90.00
_cell.angle_gamma   90.00
#
_symmetry.space_group_name_H-M   'P 1'
#
loop_
_entity.id
_entity.type
_entity.pdbx_description
1 polymer ?
#
loop_
_entity_poly.entity_id
_entity_poly.type
_entity_poly.pdbx_seq_one_letter_code
_entity_poly.pdbx_strand_id
1 'polypeptide(L)'
;MMANIVADLENIFSSVVTGAGDVVSSITNSTKGVVVKTTKAGGEVATTAIDTVGKVVSEGVNAASRAGVSSAQAVTGLVAGAIEGAKEVGEDVGTTTIEVSRGAIKGVSQVGGDVGEAAVSAVEGAIKAAGDIGADSGELAKGAVLGVLKAADEIGSEAGGIVKKALLGAVSLPHDIIDALLNGQDNK
;
A
#
# COMPACT_ATOMS: atom_id res chain seq x y z
N MET A 1 -11.21 -4.49 17.90
CA MET A 1 -11.32 -3.54 16.77
C MET A 1 -10.69 -4.08 15.49
N MET A 2 -9.41 -4.51 15.51
CA MET A 2 -8.72 -5.06 14.33
C MET A 2 -9.45 -6.25 13.67
N ALA A 3 -9.96 -7.20 14.47
CA ALA A 3 -10.74 -8.34 13.95
C ALA A 3 -12.02 -7.94 13.19
N ASN A 4 -12.64 -6.82 13.57
CA ASN A 4 -13.83 -6.31 12.86
C ASN A 4 -13.44 -5.66 11.53
N ILE A 5 -12.27 -5.02 11.45
CA ILE A 5 -11.76 -4.40 10.22
C ILE A 5 -11.45 -5.46 9.17
N VAL A 6 -10.80 -6.56 9.57
CA VAL A 6 -10.53 -7.68 8.67
C VAL A 6 -11.82 -8.31 8.17
N ALA A 7 -12.79 -8.55 9.06
CA ALA A 7 -14.08 -9.10 8.68
C ALA A 7 -14.88 -8.16 7.75
N ASP A 8 -14.84 -6.85 8.00
CA ASP A 8 -15.47 -5.84 7.14
C ASP A 8 -14.83 -5.84 5.74
N LEU A 9 -13.49 -5.86 5.67
CA LEU A 9 -12.75 -5.92 4.40
C LEU A 9 -13.01 -7.24 3.65
N GLU A 10 -13.01 -8.39 4.32
CA GLU A 10 -13.32 -9.70 3.70
C GLU A 10 -14.70 -9.73 3.06
N ASN A 11 -15.72 -9.25 3.78
CA ASN A 11 -17.10 -9.20 3.27
C ASN A 11 -17.24 -8.26 2.08
N ILE A 12 -16.60 -7.09 2.15
CA ILE A 12 -16.57 -6.13 1.06
C ILE A 12 -15.87 -6.74 -0.15
N PHE A 13 -14.68 -7.31 0.01
CA PHE A 13 -13.91 -7.86 -1.12
C PHE A 13 -14.60 -9.06 -1.76
N SER A 14 -15.23 -9.93 -0.96
CA SER A 14 -16.03 -11.04 -1.49
C SER A 14 -17.22 -10.54 -2.32
N SER A 15 -17.87 -9.44 -1.90
CA SER A 15 -18.95 -8.81 -2.68
C SER A 15 -18.45 -8.13 -3.96
N VAL A 16 -17.23 -7.58 -3.95
CA VAL A 16 -16.58 -6.93 -5.09
C VAL A 16 -16.18 -7.97 -6.14
N VAL A 17 -15.59 -9.09 -5.72
CA VAL A 17 -15.21 -10.20 -6.62
C VAL A 17 -16.43 -10.82 -7.31
N THR A 18 -17.58 -10.83 -6.64
CA THR A 18 -18.81 -11.44 -7.17
C THR A 18 -19.74 -10.46 -7.90
N GLY A 19 -19.55 -9.14 -7.77
CA GLY A 19 -20.51 -8.14 -8.25
C GLY A 19 -19.96 -6.86 -8.88
N ALA A 20 -18.67 -6.56 -8.84
CA ALA A 20 -18.11 -5.29 -9.34
C ALA A 20 -17.36 -5.43 -10.68
N GLY A 21 -17.53 -4.44 -11.57
CA GLY A 21 -16.71 -4.29 -12.78
C GLY A 21 -15.36 -3.60 -12.53
N ASP A 22 -15.23 -2.85 -11.42
CA ASP A 22 -13.99 -2.17 -11.02
C ASP A 22 -13.62 -2.52 -9.57
N VAL A 23 -12.74 -3.51 -9.45
CA VAL A 23 -12.28 -4.07 -8.17
C VAL A 23 -11.39 -3.07 -7.41
N VAL A 24 -10.45 -2.42 -8.11
CA VAL A 24 -9.47 -1.53 -7.48
C VAL A 24 -10.16 -0.34 -6.84
N SER A 25 -11.04 0.36 -7.56
CA SER A 25 -11.75 1.53 -7.03
C SER A 25 -12.66 1.17 -5.84
N SER A 26 -13.23 -0.03 -5.85
CA SER A 26 -14.03 -0.53 -4.72
C SER A 26 -13.16 -0.74 -3.48
N ILE A 27 -12.00 -1.39 -3.64
CA ILE A 27 -11.03 -1.59 -2.56
C ILE A 27 -10.52 -0.24 -2.02
N THR A 28 -10.22 0.71 -2.91
CA THR A 28 -9.79 2.07 -2.56
C THR A 28 -10.81 2.75 -1.65
N ASN A 29 -12.07 2.82 -2.07
CA ASN A 29 -13.12 3.48 -1.30
C ASN A 29 -13.36 2.83 0.06
N SER A 30 -13.32 1.49 0.13
CA SER A 30 -13.52 0.77 1.38
C SER A 30 -12.35 0.97 2.34
N THR A 31 -11.12 0.87 1.85
CA THR A 31 -9.91 1.12 2.66
C THR A 31 -9.89 2.53 3.21
N LYS A 32 -10.20 3.53 2.37
CA LYS A 32 -10.37 4.92 2.77
C LYS A 32 -11.36 5.06 3.93
N GLY A 33 -12.55 4.48 3.79
CA GLY A 33 -13.58 4.50 4.83
C GLY A 33 -13.13 3.85 6.14
N VAL A 34 -12.40 2.73 6.07
CA VAL A 34 -11.80 2.07 7.23
C VAL A 34 -10.79 2.99 7.89
N VAL A 35 -9.82 3.52 7.15
CA VAL A 35 -8.76 4.40 7.67
C VAL A 35 -9.34 5.63 8.36
N VAL A 36 -10.30 6.31 7.71
CA VAL A 36 -10.99 7.48 8.29
C VAL A 36 -11.69 7.11 9.60
N LYS A 37 -12.40 5.98 9.65
CA LYS A 37 -13.09 5.52 10.87
C LYS A 37 -12.11 5.16 11.97
N THR A 38 -11.05 4.42 11.67
CA THR A 38 -10.06 4.00 12.66
C THR A 38 -9.29 5.16 13.24
N THR A 39 -8.86 6.11 12.40
CA THR A 39 -8.12 7.28 12.86
C THR A 39 -9.01 8.20 13.71
N LYS A 40 -10.26 8.45 13.28
CA LYS A 40 -11.23 9.25 14.07
C LYS A 40 -11.61 8.59 15.41
N ALA A 41 -11.65 7.26 15.47
CA ALA A 41 -11.97 6.51 16.69
C ALA A 41 -10.78 6.40 17.68
N GLY A 42 -9.55 6.64 17.22
CA GLY A 42 -8.32 6.32 17.97
C GLY A 42 -7.88 7.31 19.05
N GLY A 43 -8.28 8.60 18.97
CA GLY A 43 -7.78 9.63 19.90
C GLY A 43 -6.29 9.98 19.69
N GLU A 44 -5.92 11.23 20.00
CA GLU A 44 -4.67 11.90 19.62
C GLU A 44 -3.36 11.20 20.02
N VAL A 45 -2.83 10.29 19.19
CA VAL A 45 -1.39 9.97 19.11
C VAL A 45 -1.00 9.70 17.65
N ALA A 46 -0.36 10.67 16.99
CA ALA A 46 -0.05 10.63 15.56
C ALA A 46 0.81 9.43 15.12
N THR A 47 1.78 9.01 15.94
CA THR A 47 2.67 7.87 15.60
C THR A 47 1.92 6.54 15.58
N THR A 48 0.99 6.34 16.52
CA THR A 48 0.15 5.13 16.56
C THR A 48 -0.84 5.10 15.40
N ALA A 49 -1.29 6.26 14.93
CA ALA A 49 -2.21 6.36 13.80
C ALA A 49 -1.57 5.85 12.51
N ILE A 50 -0.38 6.34 12.16
CA ILE A 50 0.33 5.93 10.92
C ILE A 50 0.68 4.43 10.93
N ASP A 51 1.20 3.91 12.05
CA ASP A 51 1.47 2.47 12.21
C ASP A 51 0.19 1.63 12.05
N THR A 52 -0.95 2.18 12.48
CA THR A 52 -2.27 1.54 12.31
C THR A 52 -2.69 1.54 10.85
N VAL A 53 -2.46 2.61 10.10
CA VAL A 53 -2.75 2.65 8.65
C VAL A 53 -1.94 1.59 7.90
N GLY A 54 -0.64 1.46 8.19
CA GLY A 54 0.20 0.39 7.63
C GLY A 54 -0.31 -1.01 7.96
N LYS A 55 -0.78 -1.23 9.19
CA LYS A 55 -1.42 -2.50 9.59
C LYS A 55 -2.74 -2.74 8.85
N VAL A 56 -3.59 -1.73 8.67
CA VAL A 56 -4.82 -1.86 7.90
C VAL A 56 -4.53 -2.36 6.48
N VAL A 57 -3.47 -1.86 5.85
CA VAL A 57 -3.06 -2.34 4.52
C VAL A 57 -2.54 -3.78 4.57
N SER A 58 -1.66 -4.13 5.51
CA SER A 58 -1.16 -5.51 5.65
C SER A 58 -2.29 -6.53 5.89
N GLU A 59 -3.20 -6.21 6.80
CA GLU A 59 -4.37 -7.04 7.11
C GLU A 59 -5.38 -7.04 5.96
N GLY A 60 -5.51 -5.94 5.24
CA GLY A 60 -6.31 -5.84 4.03
C GLY A 60 -5.82 -6.76 2.92
N VAL A 61 -4.51 -6.93 2.76
CA VAL A 61 -3.96 -7.91 1.79
C VAL A 61 -4.37 -9.33 2.18
N ASN A 62 -4.29 -9.68 3.47
CA ASN A 62 -4.75 -10.98 3.95
C ASN A 62 -6.24 -11.21 3.67
N ALA A 63 -7.08 -10.20 3.95
CA ALA A 63 -8.51 -10.23 3.63
C ALA A 63 -8.78 -10.40 2.13
N ALA A 64 -8.04 -9.66 1.29
CA ALA A 64 -8.17 -9.69 -0.15
C ALA A 64 -7.77 -11.06 -0.73
N SER A 65 -6.68 -11.64 -0.24
CA SER A 65 -6.22 -12.99 -0.60
C SER A 65 -7.28 -14.05 -0.26
N ARG A 66 -7.87 -13.99 0.94
CA ARG A 66 -8.96 -14.89 1.35
C ARG A 66 -10.22 -14.74 0.52
N ALA A 67 -10.49 -13.53 0.03
CA ALA A 67 -11.59 -13.23 -0.88
C ALA A 67 -11.31 -13.59 -2.35
N GLY A 68 -10.08 -14.02 -2.69
CA GLY A 68 -9.69 -14.38 -4.04
C GLY A 68 -9.35 -13.19 -4.95
N VAL A 69 -9.09 -12.01 -4.39
CA VAL A 69 -8.60 -10.84 -5.13
C VAL A 69 -7.12 -11.03 -5.44
N SER A 70 -6.67 -10.60 -6.62
CA SER A 70 -5.24 -10.66 -6.97
C SER A 70 -4.41 -9.71 -6.10
N SER A 71 -3.17 -10.10 -5.81
CA SER A 71 -2.23 -9.29 -5.02
C SER A 71 -2.05 -7.89 -5.60
N ALA A 72 -1.94 -7.78 -6.93
CA ALA A 72 -1.82 -6.50 -7.61
C ALA A 72 -3.04 -5.58 -7.35
N GLN A 73 -4.25 -6.07 -7.62
CA GLN A 73 -5.48 -5.29 -7.42
C GLN A 73 -5.67 -4.88 -5.96
N ALA A 74 -5.39 -5.82 -5.04
CA ALA A 74 -5.46 -5.58 -3.61
C ALA A 74 -4.48 -4.48 -3.21
N VAL A 75 -3.20 -4.63 -3.56
CA VAL A 75 -2.16 -3.68 -3.15
C VAL A 75 -2.40 -2.28 -3.71
N THR A 76 -2.70 -2.15 -5.01
CA THR A 76 -3.01 -0.85 -5.62
C THR A 76 -4.18 -0.17 -4.93
N GLY A 77 -5.28 -0.91 -4.71
CA GLY A 77 -6.48 -0.37 -4.09
C GLY A 77 -6.28 0.02 -2.62
N LEU A 78 -5.63 -0.86 -1.84
CA LEU A 78 -5.39 -0.66 -0.42
C LEU A 78 -4.44 0.52 -0.18
N VAL A 79 -3.32 0.59 -0.92
CA VAL A 79 -2.37 1.70 -0.79
C VAL A 79 -3.04 3.01 -1.17
N ALA A 80 -3.74 3.07 -2.31
CA ALA A 80 -4.41 4.29 -2.74
C ALA A 80 -5.45 4.75 -1.70
N GLY A 81 -6.32 3.83 -1.27
CA GLY A 81 -7.39 4.13 -0.32
C GLY A 81 -6.87 4.55 1.04
N ALA A 82 -5.76 3.96 1.49
CA ALA A 82 -5.14 4.33 2.75
C ALA A 82 -4.54 5.75 2.72
N ILE A 83 -3.86 6.12 1.63
CA ILE A 83 -3.33 7.47 1.44
C ILE A 83 -4.45 8.50 1.35
N GLU A 84 -5.51 8.21 0.59
CA GLU A 84 -6.69 9.07 0.51
C GLU A 84 -7.38 9.25 1.88
N GLY A 85 -7.52 8.16 2.63
CA GLY A 85 -8.11 8.18 3.96
C GLY A 85 -7.29 9.01 4.94
N ALA A 86 -5.96 8.85 4.92
CA ALA A 86 -5.02 9.64 5.70
C ALA A 86 -5.12 11.14 5.35
N LYS A 87 -5.21 11.48 4.07
CA LYS A 87 -5.41 12.86 3.62
C LYS A 87 -6.69 13.47 4.19
N GLU A 88 -7.80 12.72 4.20
CA GLU A 88 -9.09 13.20 4.69
C GLU A 88 -9.09 13.50 6.20
N VAL A 89 -8.27 12.78 6.97
CA VAL A 89 -8.10 13.01 8.42
C VAL A 89 -6.94 13.97 8.74
N GLY A 90 -6.28 14.54 7.73
CA GLY A 90 -5.23 15.54 7.89
C GLY A 90 -3.85 14.98 8.24
N GLU A 91 -3.61 13.69 7.99
CA GLU A 91 -2.27 13.08 8.16
C GLU A 91 -1.29 13.48 7.05
N ASP A 92 0.00 13.33 7.35
CA ASP A 92 1.09 13.56 6.40
C ASP A 92 1.16 12.43 5.36
N VAL A 93 0.68 12.70 4.15
CA VAL A 93 0.58 11.71 3.08
C VAL A 93 1.93 11.14 2.64
N GLY A 94 3.04 11.86 2.81
CA GLY A 94 4.38 11.38 2.48
C GLY A 94 4.80 10.23 3.41
N THR A 95 4.73 10.47 4.72
CA THR A 95 5.02 9.47 5.74
C THR A 95 4.03 8.31 5.69
N THR A 96 2.73 8.59 5.50
CA THR A 96 1.72 7.56 5.32
C THR A 96 2.08 6.65 4.15
N THR A 97 2.49 7.21 3.01
CA THR A 97 2.82 6.44 1.80
C THR A 97 3.95 5.43 2.08
N ILE A 98 4.99 5.82 2.81
CA ILE A 98 6.08 4.92 3.21
C ILE A 98 5.52 3.74 4.01
N GLU A 99 4.72 3.99 5.06
CA GLU A 99 4.27 2.94 5.97
C GLU A 99 3.17 2.05 5.35
N VAL A 100 2.30 2.56 4.49
CA VAL A 100 1.30 1.74 3.80
C VAL A 100 1.91 0.87 2.72
N SER A 101 2.88 1.38 1.96
CA SER A 101 3.62 0.58 0.98
C SER A 101 4.43 -0.51 1.67
N ARG A 102 5.05 -0.19 2.82
CA ARG A 102 5.71 -1.20 3.67
C ARG A 102 4.74 -2.25 4.19
N GLY A 103 3.56 -1.82 4.65
CA GLY A 103 2.47 -2.71 5.10
C GLY A 103 1.98 -3.65 4.00
N ALA A 104 1.84 -3.16 2.77
CA ALA A 104 1.43 -3.95 1.61
C ALA A 104 2.41 -5.11 1.34
N ILE A 105 3.71 -4.83 1.29
CA ILE A 105 4.73 -5.87 1.05
C ILE A 105 4.76 -6.91 2.17
N LYS A 106 4.61 -6.48 3.42
CA LYS A 106 4.49 -7.42 4.55
C LYS A 106 3.27 -8.31 4.43
N GLY A 107 2.11 -7.73 4.11
CA GLY A 107 0.88 -8.48 3.90
C GLY A 107 1.01 -9.49 2.77
N VAL A 108 1.63 -9.10 1.64
CA VAL A 108 1.86 -10.00 0.50
C VAL A 108 2.81 -11.13 0.87
N SER A 109 3.90 -10.82 1.58
CA SER A 109 4.85 -11.84 2.05
C SER A 109 4.19 -12.84 3.00
N GLN A 110 3.33 -12.38 3.92
CA GLN A 110 2.60 -13.23 4.85
C GLN A 110 1.67 -14.23 4.16
N VAL A 111 1.04 -13.84 3.05
CA VAL A 111 0.18 -14.73 2.26
C VAL A 111 0.95 -15.53 1.20
N GLY A 112 2.28 -15.40 1.15
CA GLY A 112 3.13 -16.10 0.17
C GLY A 112 2.97 -15.61 -1.26
N GLY A 113 2.56 -14.34 -1.46
CA GLY A 113 2.40 -13.74 -2.79
C GLY A 113 3.69 -13.17 -3.38
N ASP A 114 3.61 -12.70 -4.62
CA ASP A 114 4.73 -12.09 -5.34
C ASP A 114 5.03 -10.67 -4.81
N VAL A 115 6.13 -10.55 -4.06
CA VAL A 115 6.57 -9.27 -3.48
C VAL A 115 7.09 -8.28 -4.53
N GLY A 116 7.54 -8.74 -5.69
CA GLY A 116 7.97 -7.89 -6.80
C GLY A 116 6.78 -7.22 -7.49
N GLU A 117 5.75 -8.01 -7.83
CA GLU A 117 4.49 -7.49 -8.37
C GLU A 117 3.80 -6.54 -7.38
N ALA A 118 3.80 -6.90 -6.09
CA ALA A 118 3.27 -6.05 -5.03
C ALA A 118 4.02 -4.72 -4.92
N ALA A 119 5.35 -4.71 -5.09
CA ALA A 119 6.13 -3.49 -5.05
C ALA A 119 5.73 -2.52 -6.16
N VAL A 120 5.60 -3.02 -7.39
CA VAL A 120 5.13 -2.21 -8.52
C VAL A 120 3.73 -1.68 -8.25
N SER A 121 2.81 -2.56 -7.82
CA SER A 121 1.42 -2.22 -7.54
C SER A 121 1.28 -1.18 -6.42
N ALA A 122 2.16 -1.21 -5.42
CA ALA A 122 2.17 -0.23 -4.32
C ALA A 122 2.60 1.16 -4.81
N VAL A 123 3.59 1.24 -5.70
CA VAL A 123 3.99 2.52 -6.30
C VAL A 123 2.89 3.06 -7.22
N GLU A 124 2.25 2.20 -8.02
CA GLU A 124 1.10 2.59 -8.84
C GLU A 124 -0.09 3.07 -8.00
N GLY A 125 -0.38 2.41 -6.88
CA GLY A 125 -1.40 2.85 -5.91
C GLY A 125 -1.09 4.23 -5.31
N ALA A 126 0.18 4.50 -5.01
CA ALA A 126 0.62 5.80 -4.51
C ALA A 126 0.51 6.90 -5.59
N ILE A 127 0.90 6.61 -6.83
CA ILE A 127 0.74 7.54 -7.96
C ILE A 127 -0.74 7.84 -8.22
N LYS A 128 -1.60 6.81 -8.19
CA LYS A 128 -3.05 6.95 -8.30
C LYS A 128 -3.59 7.87 -7.22
N ALA A 129 -3.29 7.60 -5.94
CA ALA A 129 -3.73 8.45 -4.85
C ALA A 129 -3.22 9.88 -4.98
N ALA A 130 -1.98 10.09 -5.44
CA ALA A 130 -1.45 11.43 -5.69
C ALA A 130 -2.33 12.20 -6.68
N GLY A 131 -2.70 11.56 -7.80
CA GLY A 131 -3.63 12.14 -8.77
C GLY A 131 -5.00 12.44 -8.17
N ASP A 132 -5.55 11.51 -7.40
CA ASP A 132 -6.89 11.62 -6.82
C ASP A 132 -6.98 12.70 -5.72
N ILE A 133 -5.89 12.98 -4.99
CA ILE A 133 -5.84 14.00 -3.93
C ILE A 133 -5.13 15.30 -4.34
N GLY A 134 -4.66 15.40 -5.58
CA GLY A 134 -3.92 16.55 -6.09
C GLY A 134 -2.54 16.76 -5.42
N ALA A 135 -1.88 15.68 -5.00
CA ALA A 135 -0.52 15.71 -4.47
C ALA A 135 0.54 15.47 -5.56
N ASP A 136 1.82 15.69 -5.23
CA ASP A 136 2.93 15.40 -6.13
C ASP A 136 3.10 13.88 -6.30
N SER A 137 2.89 13.39 -7.52
CA SER A 137 2.99 11.96 -7.84
C SER A 137 4.42 11.43 -7.75
N GLY A 138 5.43 12.27 -8.00
CA GLY A 138 6.84 11.88 -7.88
C GLY A 138 7.25 11.68 -6.43
N GLU A 139 6.81 12.56 -5.53
CA GLU A 139 7.09 12.44 -4.10
C GLU A 139 6.38 11.23 -3.49
N LEU A 140 5.11 10.97 -3.84
CA LEU A 140 4.44 9.76 -3.36
C LEU A 140 5.03 8.48 -3.98
N ALA A 141 5.40 8.49 -5.26
CA ALA A 141 6.10 7.35 -5.86
C ALA A 141 7.43 7.06 -5.14
N LYS A 142 8.20 8.11 -4.83
CA LYS A 142 9.45 8.00 -4.06
C LYS A 142 9.20 7.44 -2.66
N GLY A 143 8.20 7.94 -1.94
CA GLY A 143 7.80 7.42 -0.63
C GLY A 143 7.42 5.94 -0.69
N ALA A 144 6.67 5.55 -1.71
CA ALA A 144 6.27 4.16 -1.91
C ALA A 144 7.48 3.25 -2.16
N VAL A 145 8.40 3.66 -3.05
CA VAL A 145 9.65 2.93 -3.34
C VAL A 145 10.47 2.73 -2.06
N LEU A 146 10.61 3.77 -1.23
CA LEU A 146 11.29 3.67 0.06
C LEU A 146 10.59 2.67 1.00
N GLY A 147 9.26 2.71 1.08
CA GLY A 147 8.46 1.81 1.91
C GLY A 147 8.59 0.36 1.49
N VAL A 148 8.49 0.06 0.19
CA VAL A 148 8.59 -1.30 -0.33
C VAL A 148 10.00 -1.88 -0.20
N LEU A 149 11.04 -1.09 -0.46
CA LEU A 149 12.44 -1.53 -0.28
C LEU A 149 12.74 -1.84 1.18
N LYS A 150 12.31 -0.96 2.09
CA LYS A 150 12.46 -1.17 3.54
C LYS A 150 11.77 -2.47 3.99
N ALA A 151 10.56 -2.75 3.51
CA ALA A 151 9.89 -4.01 3.81
C ALA A 151 10.62 -5.22 3.23
N ALA A 152 11.10 -5.12 1.98
CA ALA A 152 11.80 -6.20 1.31
C ALA A 152 13.13 -6.53 2.02
N ASP A 153 13.90 -5.52 2.44
CA ASP A 153 15.12 -5.68 3.21
C ASP A 153 14.86 -6.32 4.58
N GLU A 154 13.75 -5.96 5.24
CA GLU A 154 13.31 -6.59 6.49
C GLU A 154 12.88 -8.05 6.31
N ILE A 155 12.36 -8.43 5.15
CA ILE A 155 12.00 -9.81 4.80
C ILE A 155 13.26 -10.63 4.51
N GLY A 156 14.21 -10.06 3.75
CA GLY A 156 15.51 -10.66 3.49
C GLY A 156 16.11 -10.22 2.15
N SER A 157 17.42 -10.45 1.99
CA SER A 157 18.18 -9.97 0.81
C SER A 157 17.65 -10.49 -0.53
N GLU A 158 17.09 -11.69 -0.56
CA GLU A 158 16.45 -12.23 -1.78
C GLU A 158 15.20 -11.43 -2.16
N ALA A 159 14.34 -11.11 -1.19
CA ALA A 159 13.17 -10.26 -1.41
C ALA A 159 13.59 -8.85 -1.85
N GLY A 160 14.61 -8.28 -1.22
CA GLY A 160 15.20 -6.99 -1.64
C GLY A 160 15.66 -7.01 -3.10
N GLY A 161 16.35 -8.08 -3.53
CA GLY A 161 16.78 -8.25 -4.91
C GLY A 161 15.62 -8.37 -5.91
N ILE A 162 14.57 -9.12 -5.55
CA ILE A 162 13.34 -9.27 -6.36
C ILE A 162 12.66 -7.92 -6.53
N VAL A 163 12.45 -7.19 -5.44
CA VAL A 163 11.79 -5.87 -5.45
C VAL A 163 12.59 -4.86 -6.26
N LYS A 164 13.92 -4.77 -6.04
CA LYS A 164 14.81 -3.88 -6.82
C LYS A 164 14.68 -4.15 -8.31
N LYS A 165 14.72 -5.43 -8.71
CA LYS A 165 14.58 -5.84 -10.12
C LYS A 165 13.19 -5.53 -10.69
N ALA A 166 12.13 -5.78 -9.92
CA ALA A 166 10.76 -5.53 -10.37
C ALA A 166 10.51 -4.04 -10.62
N LEU A 167 10.94 -3.18 -9.67
CA LEU A 167 10.80 -1.73 -9.80
C LEU A 167 11.59 -1.18 -11.00
N LEU A 168 12.82 -1.66 -11.24
CA LEU A 168 13.63 -1.29 -12.41
C LEU A 168 13.06 -1.81 -13.74
N GLY A 169 12.27 -2.88 -13.72
CA GLY A 169 11.66 -3.44 -14.92
C GLY A 169 10.31 -2.83 -15.28
N ALA A 170 9.72 -2.02 -14.39
CA ALA A 170 8.37 -1.53 -14.53
C ALA A 170 8.31 -0.21 -15.32
N VAL A 171 7.94 -0.33 -16.59
CA VAL A 171 7.82 0.81 -17.54
C VAL A 171 6.77 1.85 -17.09
N SER A 172 5.79 1.44 -16.27
CA SER A 172 4.75 2.33 -15.73
C SER A 172 5.26 3.28 -14.65
N LEU A 173 6.45 3.05 -14.10
CA LEU A 173 6.97 3.79 -12.96
C LEU A 173 7.98 4.87 -13.37
N PRO A 174 8.14 5.95 -12.58
CA PRO A 174 9.11 7.00 -12.85
C PRO A 174 10.55 6.48 -12.63
N HIS A 175 11.16 5.98 -13.71
CA HIS A 175 12.50 5.39 -13.72
C HIS A 175 13.57 6.28 -13.09
N ASP A 176 13.57 7.58 -13.39
CA ASP A 176 14.58 8.52 -12.85
C ASP A 176 14.57 8.57 -11.31
N ILE A 177 13.39 8.45 -10.69
CA ILE A 177 13.23 8.44 -9.23
C ILE A 177 13.73 7.12 -8.66
N ILE A 178 13.35 6.01 -9.30
CA ILE A 178 13.72 4.67 -8.88
C ILE A 178 15.25 4.48 -8.98
N ASP A 179 15.84 4.87 -10.10
CA ASP A 179 17.29 4.80 -10.34
C ASP A 179 18.06 5.65 -9.32
N ALA A 180 17.58 6.87 -9.03
CA ALA A 180 18.23 7.73 -8.03
C ALA A 180 18.21 7.13 -6.62
N LEU A 181 17.10 6.49 -6.22
CA LEU A 181 16.97 5.84 -4.91
C LEU A 181 17.86 4.61 -4.81
N LEU A 182 17.85 3.76 -5.84
CA LEU A 182 18.54 2.48 -5.83
C LEU A 182 20.07 2.64 -5.93
N ASN A 183 20.55 3.59 -6.73
CA ASN A 183 21.98 3.88 -6.84
C ASN A 183 22.50 4.69 -5.65
N GLY A 184 21.62 5.38 -4.92
CA GLY A 184 21.96 6.07 -3.68
C GLY A 184 22.19 5.14 -2.48
N GLN A 185 21.65 3.91 -2.51
CA GLN A 185 21.84 2.91 -1.45
C GLN A 185 23.15 2.13 -1.57
N ASP A 186 23.72 2.01 -2.78
CA ASP A 186 24.98 1.29 -3.03
C ASP A 186 26.24 2.10 -2.61
N ASN A 187 26.07 3.37 -2.18
CA ASN A 187 27.14 4.31 -1.79
C ASN A 187 27.23 4.59 -0.27
N LYS A 188 26.67 3.73 0.58
CA LYS A 188 26.83 3.79 2.05
C LYS A 188 27.39 2.49 2.59
#